data_AF-A0A3A6QN40-F1
#
_entry.id   AF-A0A3A6QN40-F1
#
_cell.length_a   1.000
_cell.length_b   1.000
_cell.length_c   1.000
_cell.angle_alpha   90.00
_cell.angle_beta   90.00
_cell.angle_gamma   90.00
#
_symmetry.space_group_name_H-M   'P 1'
#
loop_
_entity.id
_entity.type
_entity.pdbx_description
1 polymer ?
#
loop_
_entity_poly.entity_id
_entity_poly.type
_entity_poly.pdbx_seq_one_letter_code
_entity_poly.pdbx_strand_id
1 'polypeptide(L)' 'MNVRACVILLVLTAVLGGCASHSGCSGYACKRPDSNDRELVIWWPPDMRQGIDERDHETDFTVVPLKD' A
#
# COMPACT_ATOMS: atom_id res chain seq x y z
N MET A 1 18.07 13.30 -35.87
CA MET A 1 17.58 12.45 -34.76
C MET A 1 17.68 11.00 -35.22
N ASN A 2 18.63 10.24 -34.66
CA ASN A 2 18.94 8.91 -35.16
C ASN A 2 17.87 7.94 -34.68
N VAL A 3 17.10 7.34 -35.60
CA VAL A 3 16.00 6.41 -35.31
C VAL A 3 16.41 5.32 -34.31
N ARG A 4 17.66 4.84 -34.40
CA ARG A 4 18.24 3.87 -33.44
C ARG A 4 18.27 4.39 -32.00
N ALA A 5 18.64 5.65 -31.79
CA ALA A 5 18.68 6.24 -30.45
C ALA A 5 17.26 6.39 -29.87
N CYS A 6 16.27 6.73 -30.70
CA CYS A 6 14.87 6.78 -30.29
C CYS A 6 14.35 5.41 -29.88
N VAL A 7 14.68 4.36 -30.66
CA VAL A 7 14.29 2.97 -30.32
C VAL A 7 14.93 2.53 -29.00
N ILE A 8 16.22 2.80 -28.80
CA ILE A 8 16.92 2.45 -27.55
C ILE A 8 16.29 3.18 -26.35
N LEU A 9 16.00 4.47 -26.50
CA LEU A 9 15.38 5.28 -25.44
C LEU A 9 14.00 4.72 -25.06
N LEU A 10 13.16 4.39 -26.04
CA LEU A 10 11.83 3.82 -25.81
C LEU A 10 11.90 2.48 -25.07
N VAL A 11 12.82 1.60 -25.48
CA VAL A 11 13.05 0.31 -24.80
C VAL A 11 13.49 0.54 -23.34
N LEU A 12 14.43 1.46 -23.10
CA LEU A 12 14.90 1.78 -21.76
C LEU A 12 13.77 2.32 -20.86
N THR A 13 12.95 3.23 -21.37
CA THR A 13 11.81 3.76 -20.62
C THR A 13 10.74 2.71 -20.35
N ALA A 14 10.52 1.76 -21.26
CA ALA A 14 9.57 0.67 -21.05
C ALA A 14 10.05 -0.31 -19.98
N VAL A 15 11.36 -0.63 -19.97
CA VAL A 15 11.95 -1.53 -18.97
C VAL A 15 11.98 -0.90 -17.58
N LEU A 16 12.44 0.36 -17.47
CA LEU A 16 12.43 1.10 -16.21
C LEU A 16 11.00 1.37 -15.71
N GLY A 17 10.10 1.68 -16.66
CA GLY A 17 8.68 1.79 -16.43
C GLY A 17 8.11 0.50 -15.84
N GLY A 18 8.49 -0.69 -16.30
CA GLY A 18 8.00 -1.95 -15.74
C GLY A 18 8.36 -2.18 -14.26
N CYS A 19 9.50 -1.68 -13.79
CA CYS A 19 9.93 -1.81 -12.39
C CYS A 19 9.30 -0.74 -11.48
N ALA A 20 8.92 0.42 -12.02
CA ALA A 20 8.26 1.51 -11.28
C ALA A 20 6.75 1.58 -11.51
N SER A 21 6.23 0.85 -12.51
CA SER A 21 4.82 0.71 -12.80
C SER A 21 4.24 -0.10 -11.67
N HIS A 22 3.65 0.65 -10.75
CA HIS A 22 2.49 0.37 -9.92
C HIS A 22 1.69 -0.89 -10.28
N SER A 23 2.31 -2.07 -10.27
CA SER A 23 1.78 -3.17 -9.50
C SER A 23 1.95 -2.73 -8.06
N GLY A 24 1.07 -1.81 -7.63
CA GLY A 24 0.98 -1.40 -6.24
C GLY A 24 0.87 -2.66 -5.38
N CYS A 25 1.15 -2.48 -4.09
CA CYS A 25 0.99 -3.53 -3.09
C CYS A 25 -0.23 -4.41 -3.48
N SER A 26 0.02 -5.70 -3.71
CA SER A 26 -1.02 -6.66 -4.09
C SER A 26 -1.19 -7.68 -2.98
N GLY A 27 -2.44 -7.95 -2.61
CA GLY A 27 -2.80 -8.87 -1.55
C GLY A 27 -3.58 -8.21 -0.42
N TYR A 28 -3.92 -9.01 0.58
CA TYR A 28 -4.75 -8.58 1.71
C TYR A 28 -4.13 -7.40 2.49
N ALA A 29 -2.79 -7.36 2.58
CA ALA A 29 -2.08 -6.29 3.27
C ALA A 29 -2.29 -4.90 2.65
N CYS A 30 -2.66 -4.86 1.36
CA CYS A 30 -2.70 -3.66 0.55
C CYS A 30 -4.12 -3.11 0.39
N LYS A 31 -5.12 -3.89 0.84
CA LYS A 31 -6.49 -3.41 1.03
C LYS A 31 -6.64 -2.59 2.31
N ARG A 32 -5.65 -2.65 3.20
CA ARG A 32 -5.66 -1.91 4.46
C ARG A 32 -5.37 -0.43 4.19
N PRO A 33 -6.00 0.48 4.95
CA PRO A 33 -5.72 1.90 4.83
C PRO A 33 -4.29 2.22 5.29
N ASP A 34 -3.69 3.25 4.69
CA ASP A 34 -2.41 3.80 5.12
C ASP A 34 -2.61 4.86 6.22
N SER A 35 -1.62 4.99 7.10
CA SER A 35 -1.62 6.04 8.12
C SER A 35 -1.29 7.40 7.53
N ASN A 36 -1.88 8.46 8.07
CA ASN A 36 -1.63 9.84 7.63
C ASN A 36 -1.48 10.79 8.82
N ASP A 37 -1.39 12.09 8.56
CA ASP A 37 -1.20 13.13 9.58
C ASP A 37 -2.39 13.32 10.53
N ARG A 38 -3.54 12.66 10.26
CA ARG A 38 -4.77 12.77 11.04
C ARG A 38 -5.22 11.46 11.65
N GLU A 39 -4.70 10.33 11.19
CA GLU A 39 -5.11 9.02 11.70
C GLU A 39 -4.00 7.97 11.59
N LEU A 40 -3.96 7.09 12.58
CA LEU A 40 -3.03 5.98 12.66
C LEU A 40 -3.78 4.65 12.49
N VAL A 41 -3.26 3.81 11.61
CA VAL A 41 -3.79 2.45 11.38
C VAL A 41 -2.94 1.46 12.17
N ILE A 42 -3.55 0.81 13.18
CA ILE A 42 -2.88 -0.14 14.06
C ILE A 42 -3.26 -1.56 13.65
N TRP A 43 -2.27 -2.42 13.41
CA TRP A 43 -2.49 -3.82 13.03
C TRP A 43 -2.42 -4.76 14.23
N TRP A 44 -3.38 -5.69 14.29
CA TRP A 44 -3.52 -6.64 15.40
C TRP A 44 -3.31 -8.10 14.94
N PRO A 45 -2.31 -8.80 15.49
CA PRO A 45 -2.18 -10.24 15.26
C PRO A 45 -3.35 -10.98 15.92
N PRO A 46 -3.72 -12.19 15.43
CA PRO A 46 -4.96 -12.88 15.82
C PRO A 46 -5.14 -13.11 17.33
N ASP A 47 -4.04 -13.33 18.05
CA ASP A 47 -3.97 -13.54 19.49
C ASP A 47 -4.25 -12.28 20.30
N MET A 48 -4.03 -11.09 19.72
CA MET A 48 -4.26 -9.79 20.36
C MET A 48 -5.59 -9.12 19.98
N ARG A 49 -6.45 -9.81 19.21
CA ARG A 49 -7.79 -9.29 18.84
C ARG A 49 -8.84 -9.47 19.93
N GLN A 50 -8.53 -10.26 20.96
CA GLN A 50 -9.41 -10.52 22.10
C GLN A 50 -9.44 -9.30 23.01
N GLY A 51 -10.32 -8.34 22.71
CA GLY A 51 -10.45 -7.08 23.46
C GLY A 51 -10.74 -5.84 22.62
N ILE A 52 -10.74 -5.96 21.28
CA ILE A 52 -11.32 -4.94 20.39
C ILE A 52 -12.85 -5.02 20.55
N ASP A 53 -13.58 -3.90 20.42
CA ASP A 53 -15.04 -3.87 20.56
C ASP A 53 -15.69 -5.00 19.72
N GLU A 54 -16.68 -5.70 20.27
CA GLU A 54 -17.26 -6.96 19.74
C GLU A 54 -17.79 -6.84 18.30
N ARG A 55 -18.00 -5.60 17.84
CA ARG A 55 -18.42 -5.28 16.47
C ARG A 55 -17.29 -5.36 15.43
N ASP A 56 -16.03 -5.29 15.85
CA ASP A 56 -14.84 -5.16 14.98
C ASP A 56 -13.91 -6.38 15.01
N HIS A 57 -14.32 -7.50 15.63
CA HIS A 57 -13.51 -8.72 15.75
C HIS A 57 -13.09 -9.35 14.42
N GLU A 58 -13.81 -9.07 13.33
CA GLU A 58 -13.47 -9.57 11.98
C GLU A 58 -12.34 -8.75 11.33
N THR A 59 -12.18 -7.49 11.75
CA THR A 59 -11.18 -6.58 11.20
C THR A 59 -9.82 -6.83 11.85
N ASP A 60 -8.75 -6.84 11.06
CA ASP A 60 -7.38 -7.06 11.54
C ASP A 60 -6.61 -5.77 11.85
N PHE A 61 -7.30 -4.63 11.76
CA PHE A 61 -6.76 -3.32 12.03
C PHE A 61 -7.82 -2.43 12.71
N THR A 62 -7.35 -1.43 13.42
CA THR A 62 -8.18 -0.33 13.90
C THR A 62 -7.62 1.00 13.39
N VAL A 63 -8.50 1.95 13.08
CA VAL A 63 -8.11 3.31 12.68
C VAL A 63 -8.37 4.23 13.86
N VAL A 64 -7.32 4.86 14.35
CA VAL A 64 -7.37 5.73 15.53
C VAL A 64 -7.10 7.17 15.08
N PRO A 65 -8.02 8.12 15.32
CA PRO A 65 -7.77 9.51 15.00
C PRO A 65 -6.68 10.07 15.90
N LEU A 66 -5.76 10.83 15.29
CA LEU A 66 -4.77 11.61 16.01
C LEU A 66 -5.47 12.85 16.58
N LYS A 67 -5.20 13.14 17.85
CA LYS A 67 -5.72 14.32 18.52
C LYS A 67 -4.76 15.48 18.28
N ASP A 68 -5.31 16.63 17.89
CA ASP A 68 -4.56 17.89 17.78
C ASP A 68 -3.96 18.33 19.14
#